data_AF-A0A7J3Y059-F1
#
_entry.id   AF-A0A7J3Y059-F1
#
_cell.length_a   1.000
_cell.length_b   1.000
_cell.length_c   1.000
_cell.angle_alpha   90.00
_cell.angle_beta   90.00
_cell.angle_gamma   90.00
#
_symmetry.space_group_name_H-M   'P 1'
#
loop_
_entity.id
_entity.type
_entity.pdbx_description
1 polymer ?
#
loop_
_entity_poly.entity_id
_entity_poly.type
_entity_poly.pdbx_seq_one_letter_code
_entity_poly.pdbx_strand_id
1 'polypeptide(L)'
;MVFENQLIKEILEKYREIWAIGHAQSLLSWDSETYMPREGLEERAVARAELNLLAQKLILKPEFVELVEKASGVEALNDYERGVVRVLAREIRIMKAIPPRLLAELTKTTQEAMYAWRVAKESDDFSKFKPYLEKIVELTREKADCLGWKEHPYDALLDLYEEGLTTRDVDNVLEPLARDLRVILEKVVSEGRFPRKHPLEDVKYERSWMESVNGEILRLLGYPLGDKARLDVSAHPFTIGIGLGDVRITTRYEGFDFKRSLLSTIHEFGHATYELQINPSLKFTPLATGVSLGVHEGQSRFWENIVGRSREFLEFIYPVLRRNLPFIEKYNPEDVYYYFNAVRPSLIRTEADEVTYNLHIVLRARLEKLMVKGEIKVGELPEQWNNLMEELLGVRPSRDSEGVLQDIHWSMGSIGYFPTYTLGNLVAAQMKYHMEKDLNVKEKIASGSFNELKEWQRVKIHYYGSTYPPKELLKRAFGEEYVPDYWLRYLREKYLST
;
A
#
# COMPACT_ATOMS: atom_id res chain seq x y z
N MET A 1 -29.76 -13.41 1.00
CA MET A 1 -29.49 -12.13 0.31
C MET A 1 -28.99 -11.19 1.40
N VAL A 2 -27.78 -10.60 1.29
CA VAL A 2 -27.15 -9.91 2.45
C VAL A 2 -27.76 -8.56 2.82
N PHE A 3 -28.49 -7.93 1.88
CA PHE A 3 -29.21 -6.68 2.09
C PHE A 3 -30.71 -6.95 2.13
N GLU A 4 -31.35 -6.63 3.24
CA GLU A 4 -32.75 -6.96 3.53
C GLU A 4 -33.59 -5.70 3.65
N ASN A 5 -33.06 -4.69 4.34
CA ASN A 5 -33.70 -3.41 4.60
C ASN A 5 -33.99 -2.65 3.30
N GLN A 6 -35.22 -2.17 3.17
CA GLN A 6 -35.69 -1.51 1.95
C GLN A 6 -34.96 -0.20 1.66
N LEU A 7 -34.60 0.55 2.70
CA LEU A 7 -33.86 1.81 2.55
C LEU A 7 -32.44 1.56 2.04
N ILE A 8 -31.78 0.50 2.52
CA ILE A 8 -30.45 0.12 2.02
C ILE A 8 -30.53 -0.32 0.56
N LYS A 9 -31.56 -1.08 0.17
CA LYS A 9 -31.76 -1.48 -1.23
C LYS A 9 -31.90 -0.26 -2.15
N GLU A 10 -32.66 0.75 -1.72
CA GLU A 10 -32.81 2.01 -2.47
C GLU A 10 -31.48 2.78 -2.60
N ILE A 11 -30.71 2.87 -1.52
CA ILE A 11 -29.35 3.46 -1.55
C ILE A 11 -28.47 2.72 -2.55
N LEU A 12 -28.44 1.39 -2.50
CA LEU A 12 -27.62 0.56 -3.39
C LEU A 12 -28.05 0.64 -4.85
N GLU A 13 -29.34 0.81 -5.11
CA GLU A 13 -29.86 1.03 -6.47
C GLU A 13 -29.32 2.35 -7.04
N LYS A 14 -29.43 3.46 -6.29
CA LYS A 14 -28.87 4.76 -6.70
C LYS A 14 -27.34 4.76 -6.77
N TYR A 15 -26.68 4.00 -5.88
CA TYR A 15 -25.21 3.88 -5.87
C TYR A 15 -24.66 3.19 -7.13
N ARG A 16 -25.47 2.43 -7.88
CA ARG A 16 -24.99 1.74 -9.10
C ARG A 16 -24.41 2.69 -10.14
N GLU A 17 -24.95 3.90 -10.28
CA GLU A 17 -24.39 4.91 -11.19
C GLU A 17 -23.01 5.37 -10.74
N ILE A 18 -22.84 5.62 -9.43
CA ILE A 18 -21.56 6.01 -8.82
C ILE A 18 -20.53 4.88 -9.00
N TRP A 19 -20.93 3.63 -8.71
CA TRP A 19 -20.11 2.45 -8.94
C TRP A 19 -19.68 2.31 -10.42
N ALA A 20 -20.60 2.52 -11.36
CA ALA A 20 -20.31 2.37 -12.79
C ALA A 20 -19.29 3.41 -13.28
N ILE A 21 -19.35 4.64 -12.75
CA ILE A 21 -18.34 5.66 -13.04
C ILE A 21 -16.99 5.24 -12.46
N GLY A 22 -16.95 4.78 -11.21
CA GLY A 22 -15.73 4.26 -10.58
C GLY A 22 -15.11 3.11 -11.37
N HIS A 23 -15.93 2.17 -11.86
CA HIS A 23 -15.51 1.08 -12.72
C HIS A 23 -14.84 1.59 -14.02
N ALA A 24 -15.45 2.56 -14.70
CA ALA A 24 -14.88 3.18 -15.89
C ALA A 24 -13.56 3.90 -15.58
N GLN A 25 -13.49 4.61 -14.45
CA GLN A 25 -12.28 5.29 -14.01
C GLN A 25 -11.13 4.34 -13.70
N SER A 26 -11.42 3.17 -13.10
CA SER A 26 -10.40 2.14 -12.88
C SER A 26 -9.82 1.65 -14.21
N LEU A 27 -10.66 1.37 -15.21
CA LEU A 27 -10.18 0.95 -16.53
C LEU A 27 -9.36 2.06 -17.23
N LEU A 28 -9.83 3.31 -17.18
CA LEU A 28 -9.09 4.46 -17.73
C LEU A 28 -7.74 4.64 -17.04
N SER A 29 -7.68 4.45 -15.71
CA SER A 29 -6.43 4.54 -14.94
C SER A 29 -5.46 3.43 -15.34
N TRP A 30 -5.95 2.20 -15.45
CA TRP A 30 -5.16 1.06 -15.90
C TRP A 30 -4.57 1.28 -17.30
N ASP A 31 -5.41 1.66 -18.27
CA ASP A 31 -4.99 1.88 -19.66
C ASP A 31 -3.95 3.00 -19.78
N SER A 32 -4.06 4.04 -18.94
CA SER A 32 -3.12 5.17 -18.92
C SER A 32 -1.68 4.74 -18.64
N GLU A 33 -1.50 3.65 -17.89
CA GLU A 33 -0.18 3.16 -17.46
C GLU A 33 0.32 1.97 -18.30
N THR A 34 -0.51 1.40 -19.18
CA THR A 34 -0.18 0.17 -19.93
C THR A 34 -0.17 0.37 -21.44
N TYR A 35 -1.25 0.88 -22.03
CA TYR A 35 -1.44 0.88 -23.49
C TYR A 35 -1.69 2.25 -24.11
N MET A 36 -2.02 3.26 -23.30
CA MET A 36 -2.34 4.59 -23.80
C MET A 36 -1.16 5.18 -24.62
N PRO A 37 -1.39 5.60 -25.88
CA PRO A 37 -0.39 6.35 -26.63
C PRO A 37 -0.02 7.66 -25.93
N ARG A 38 1.22 8.11 -26.06
CA ARG A 38 1.75 9.28 -25.33
C ARG A 38 0.91 10.55 -25.52
N GLU A 39 0.41 10.79 -26.72
CA GLU A 39 -0.38 11.99 -27.05
C GLU A 39 -1.83 11.92 -26.53
N GLY A 40 -2.30 10.77 -26.04
CA GLY A 40 -3.64 10.62 -25.46
C GLY A 40 -3.80 11.20 -24.04
N LEU A 41 -2.72 11.68 -23.43
CA LEU A 41 -2.70 12.12 -22.02
C LEU A 41 -3.68 13.27 -21.74
N GLU A 42 -3.76 14.27 -22.63
CA GLU A 42 -4.59 15.46 -22.42
C GLU A 42 -6.08 15.09 -22.41
N GLU A 43 -6.55 14.40 -23.44
CA GLU A 43 -7.94 13.94 -23.55
C GLU A 43 -8.31 12.97 -22.41
N ARG A 44 -7.37 12.07 -22.04
CA ARG A 44 -7.53 11.17 -20.90
C ARG A 44 -7.70 11.92 -19.59
N ALA A 45 -6.91 12.96 -19.36
CA ALA A 45 -6.97 13.77 -18.16
C ALA A 45 -8.32 14.49 -18.04
N VAL A 46 -8.81 15.10 -19.13
CA VAL A 46 -10.12 15.77 -19.18
C VAL A 46 -11.25 14.77 -18.91
N ALA A 47 -11.26 13.62 -19.58
CA ALA A 47 -12.29 12.60 -19.39
C ALA A 47 -12.36 12.11 -17.94
N ARG A 48 -11.20 11.84 -17.32
CA ARG A 48 -11.15 11.41 -15.91
C ARG A 48 -11.64 12.50 -14.96
N ALA A 49 -11.31 13.77 -15.21
CA ALA A 49 -11.75 14.89 -14.40
C ALA A 49 -13.27 15.07 -14.45
N GLU A 50 -13.89 15.04 -15.63
CA GLU A 50 -15.34 15.15 -15.78
C GLU A 50 -16.09 13.98 -15.12
N LEU A 51 -15.57 12.76 -15.25
CA LEU A 51 -16.14 11.59 -14.57
C LEU A 51 -16.05 11.71 -13.04
N ASN A 52 -14.94 12.23 -12.50
CA ASN A 52 -14.80 12.48 -11.06
C ASN A 52 -15.83 13.50 -10.57
N LEU A 53 -15.99 14.59 -11.30
CA LEU A 53 -17.00 15.62 -10.99
C LEU A 53 -18.42 15.06 -11.06
N LEU A 54 -18.70 14.18 -12.03
CA LEU A 54 -20.00 13.54 -12.14
C LEU A 54 -20.27 12.60 -10.95
N ALA A 55 -19.32 11.75 -10.56
CA ALA A 55 -19.45 10.89 -9.39
C ALA A 55 -19.67 11.71 -8.11
N GLN A 56 -18.89 12.78 -7.91
CA GLN A 56 -19.04 13.69 -6.78
C GLN A 56 -20.41 14.38 -6.76
N LYS A 57 -20.92 14.82 -7.92
CA LYS A 57 -22.27 15.38 -8.02
C LYS A 57 -23.33 14.38 -7.61
N LEU A 58 -23.20 13.11 -8.01
CA LEU A 58 -24.16 12.05 -7.73
C LEU A 58 -24.21 11.70 -6.24
N ILE A 59 -23.05 11.51 -5.60
CA ILE A 59 -22.99 11.15 -4.18
C ILE A 59 -23.44 12.30 -3.25
N LEU A 60 -23.25 13.55 -3.67
CA LEU A 60 -23.70 14.72 -2.92
C LEU A 60 -25.11 15.21 -3.30
N LYS A 61 -25.83 14.50 -4.18
CA LYS A 61 -27.24 14.84 -4.47
C LYS A 61 -28.04 14.86 -3.15
N PRO A 62 -28.87 15.88 -2.89
CA PRO A 62 -29.65 15.99 -1.65
C PRO A 62 -30.43 14.71 -1.31
N GLU A 63 -31.12 14.15 -2.31
CA GLU A 63 -31.87 12.90 -2.17
C GLU A 63 -31.01 11.70 -1.74
N PHE A 64 -29.78 11.57 -2.24
CA PHE A 64 -28.91 10.44 -1.89
C PHE A 64 -28.37 10.59 -0.47
N VAL A 65 -27.96 11.82 -0.12
CA VAL A 65 -27.47 12.16 1.21
C VAL A 65 -28.56 11.94 2.27
N GLU A 66 -29.78 12.41 2.02
CA GLU A 66 -30.93 12.23 2.93
C GLU A 66 -31.23 10.75 3.17
N LEU A 67 -31.10 9.89 2.14
CA LEU A 67 -31.27 8.44 2.29
C LEU A 67 -30.22 7.84 3.23
N VAL A 68 -28.94 8.21 3.06
CA VAL A 68 -27.83 7.73 3.92
C VAL A 68 -27.99 8.24 5.35
N GLU A 69 -28.37 9.50 5.54
CA GLU A 69 -28.65 10.08 6.87
C GLU A 69 -29.82 9.37 7.56
N LYS A 70 -30.92 9.12 6.83
CA LYS A 70 -32.06 8.35 7.34
C LYS A 70 -31.66 6.92 7.72
N ALA A 71 -30.83 6.27 6.91
CA ALA A 71 -30.35 4.92 7.17
C ALA A 71 -29.45 4.84 8.41
N SER A 72 -28.71 5.92 8.71
CA SER A 72 -27.89 6.04 9.92
C SER A 72 -28.71 6.00 11.22
N GLY A 73 -29.99 6.37 11.17
CA GLY A 73 -30.90 6.32 12.31
C GLY A 73 -31.64 4.98 12.49
N VAL A 74 -31.39 3.98 11.63
CA VAL A 74 -32.08 2.67 11.71
C VAL A 74 -31.32 1.74 12.64
N GLU A 75 -31.94 1.33 13.75
CA GLU A 75 -31.30 0.46 14.75
C GLU A 75 -31.17 -1.01 14.28
N ALA A 76 -32.13 -1.50 13.50
CA ALA A 76 -32.23 -2.91 13.12
C ALA A 76 -31.49 -3.29 11.82
N LEU A 77 -30.37 -2.62 11.49
CA LEU A 77 -29.54 -2.97 10.34
C LEU A 77 -28.60 -4.14 10.68
N ASN A 78 -28.33 -5.04 9.72
CA ASN A 78 -27.30 -6.06 9.87
C ASN A 78 -25.87 -5.50 9.66
N ASP A 79 -24.82 -6.31 9.86
CA ASP A 79 -23.42 -5.86 9.74
C ASP A 79 -23.10 -5.25 8.36
N TYR A 80 -23.54 -5.88 7.27
CA TYR A 80 -23.31 -5.40 5.91
C TYR A 80 -24.04 -4.08 5.66
N GLU A 81 -25.29 -3.98 6.09
CA GLU A 81 -26.08 -2.76 5.95
C GLU A 81 -25.49 -1.59 6.73
N ARG A 82 -25.02 -1.83 7.96
CA ARG A 82 -24.26 -0.83 8.73
C ARG A 82 -22.96 -0.43 8.02
N GLY A 83 -22.28 -1.40 7.41
CA GLY A 83 -21.09 -1.15 6.59
C GLY A 83 -21.36 -0.18 5.43
N VAL A 84 -22.46 -0.39 4.68
CA VAL A 84 -22.87 0.52 3.59
C VAL A 84 -23.05 1.93 4.10
N VAL A 85 -23.81 2.10 5.18
CA VAL A 85 -24.07 3.42 5.77
C VAL A 85 -22.78 4.09 6.22
N ARG A 86 -21.92 3.35 6.94
CA ARG A 86 -20.63 3.85 7.43
C ARG A 86 -19.73 4.37 6.31
N VAL A 87 -19.53 3.57 5.26
CA VAL A 87 -18.65 3.92 4.13
C VAL A 87 -19.17 5.15 3.40
N LEU A 88 -20.47 5.18 3.08
CA LEU A 88 -21.06 6.32 2.37
C LEU A 88 -21.13 7.57 3.23
N ALA A 89 -21.46 7.46 4.52
CA ALA A 89 -21.48 8.59 5.44
C ALA A 89 -20.07 9.19 5.60
N ARG A 90 -19.04 8.34 5.65
CA ARG A 90 -17.64 8.77 5.68
C ARG A 90 -17.27 9.53 4.40
N GLU A 91 -17.62 9.00 3.24
CA GLU A 91 -17.33 9.63 1.94
C GLU A 91 -18.04 10.99 1.80
N ILE A 92 -19.34 11.05 2.11
CA ILE A 92 -20.14 12.28 2.10
C ILE A 92 -19.54 13.32 3.06
N ARG A 93 -19.17 12.92 4.29
CA ARG A 93 -18.54 13.81 5.28
C ARG A 93 -17.27 14.44 4.72
N ILE A 94 -16.36 13.65 4.16
CA ILE A 94 -15.09 14.13 3.62
C ILE A 94 -15.33 15.09 2.44
N MET A 95 -16.23 14.74 1.52
CA MET A 95 -16.52 15.57 0.35
C MET A 95 -17.22 16.89 0.72
N LYS A 96 -18.09 16.90 1.74
CA LYS A 96 -18.74 18.12 2.24
C LYS A 96 -17.79 19.02 3.04
N ALA A 97 -16.82 18.43 3.73
CA ALA A 97 -15.93 19.15 4.62
C ALA A 97 -14.99 20.11 3.88
N ILE A 98 -14.52 19.73 2.68
CA ILE A 98 -13.51 20.47 1.94
C ILE A 98 -14.19 21.50 1.00
N PRO A 99 -13.98 22.81 1.20
CA PRO A 99 -14.59 23.83 0.34
C PRO A 99 -14.08 23.74 -1.10
N PRO A 100 -14.91 24.05 -2.12
CA PRO A 100 -14.48 24.00 -3.53
C PRO A 100 -13.24 24.84 -3.83
N ARG A 101 -13.07 25.99 -3.16
CA ARG A 101 -11.86 26.84 -3.28
C ARG A 101 -10.61 26.06 -2.87
N LEU A 102 -10.63 25.44 -1.69
CA LEU A 102 -9.48 24.71 -1.15
C LEU A 102 -9.14 23.50 -2.02
N LEU A 103 -10.15 22.76 -2.48
CA LEU A 103 -9.96 21.64 -3.39
C LEU A 103 -9.32 22.08 -4.72
N ALA A 104 -9.81 23.17 -5.31
CA ALA A 104 -9.26 23.70 -6.57
C ALA A 104 -7.82 24.21 -6.40
N GLU A 105 -7.54 24.92 -5.32
CA GLU A 105 -6.21 25.45 -5.01
C GLU A 105 -5.21 24.33 -4.73
N LEU A 106 -5.60 23.31 -3.95
CA LEU A 106 -4.76 22.15 -3.68
C LEU A 106 -4.49 21.35 -4.96
N THR A 107 -5.52 21.12 -5.79
CA THR A 107 -5.37 20.40 -7.07
C THR A 107 -4.42 21.13 -8.01
N LYS A 108 -4.57 22.45 -8.17
CA LYS A 108 -3.65 23.25 -8.99
C LYS A 108 -2.23 23.18 -8.43
N THR A 109 -2.08 23.41 -7.13
CA THR A 109 -0.77 23.44 -6.47
C THR A 109 -0.05 22.11 -6.61
N THR A 110 -0.71 20.97 -6.40
CA THR A 110 -0.06 19.65 -6.48
C THR A 110 0.34 19.27 -7.91
N GLN A 111 -0.43 19.68 -8.93
CA GLN A 111 -0.03 19.48 -10.34
C GLN A 111 1.26 20.24 -10.67
N GLU A 112 1.33 21.52 -10.31
CA GLU A 112 2.52 22.35 -10.49
C GLU A 112 3.70 21.81 -9.66
N ALA A 113 3.44 21.42 -8.41
CA ALA A 113 4.43 20.89 -7.49
C ALA A 113 5.04 19.57 -7.95
N MET A 114 4.27 18.65 -8.54
CA MET A 114 4.81 17.40 -9.10
C MET A 114 5.82 17.68 -10.21
N TYR A 115 5.56 18.66 -11.08
CA TYR A 115 6.51 19.06 -12.11
C TYR A 115 7.76 19.68 -11.49
N ALA A 116 7.59 20.65 -10.58
CA ALA A 116 8.70 21.30 -9.88
C ALA A 116 9.55 20.29 -9.09
N TRP A 117 8.94 19.30 -8.45
CA TRP A 117 9.61 18.22 -7.73
C TRP A 117 10.46 17.35 -8.67
N ARG A 118 9.95 16.98 -9.86
CA ARG A 118 10.74 16.21 -10.85
C ARG A 118 12.00 16.98 -11.24
N VAL A 119 11.84 18.26 -11.59
CA VAL A 119 12.96 19.13 -11.97
C VAL A 119 13.94 19.29 -10.79
N ALA A 120 13.43 19.53 -9.57
CA ALA A 120 14.24 19.66 -8.36
C ALA A 120 15.04 18.39 -8.07
N LYS A 121 14.42 17.21 -8.19
CA LYS A 121 15.07 15.91 -7.98
C LYS A 121 16.13 15.64 -9.03
N GLU A 122 15.84 15.91 -10.31
CA GLU A 122 16.80 15.73 -11.41
C GLU A 122 18.00 16.67 -11.30
N SER A 123 17.77 17.92 -10.87
CA SER A 123 18.84 18.92 -10.70
C SER A 123 19.45 18.97 -9.31
N ASP A 124 19.04 18.09 -8.40
CA ASP A 124 19.47 18.04 -7.00
C ASP A 124 19.37 19.40 -6.27
N ASP A 125 18.24 20.09 -6.45
CA ASP A 125 18.03 21.46 -5.97
C ASP A 125 16.66 21.59 -5.29
N PHE A 126 16.63 21.40 -3.96
CA PHE A 126 15.40 21.52 -3.16
C PHE A 126 14.78 22.92 -3.22
N SER A 127 15.55 23.97 -3.51
CA SER A 127 15.04 25.35 -3.54
C SER A 127 13.94 25.54 -4.60
N LYS A 128 13.96 24.76 -5.68
CA LYS A 128 12.94 24.75 -6.74
C LYS A 128 11.61 24.15 -6.29
N PHE A 129 11.64 23.20 -5.36
CA PHE A 129 10.45 22.53 -4.84
C PHE A 129 9.92 23.18 -3.56
N LYS A 130 10.81 23.75 -2.74
CA LYS A 130 10.50 24.41 -1.46
C LYS A 130 9.24 25.29 -1.48
N PRO A 131 9.08 26.29 -2.38
CA PRO A 131 7.92 27.18 -2.34
C PRO A 131 6.59 26.45 -2.58
N TYR A 132 6.61 25.40 -3.40
CA TYR A 132 5.44 24.56 -3.63
C TYR A 132 5.12 23.69 -2.41
N LEU A 133 6.14 23.13 -1.77
CA LEU A 133 5.94 22.35 -0.55
C LEU A 133 5.44 23.22 0.62
N GLU A 134 5.93 24.45 0.76
CA GLU A 134 5.39 25.44 1.72
C GLU A 134 3.89 25.66 1.49
N LYS A 135 3.48 25.86 0.24
CA LYS A 135 2.07 26.03 -0.11
C LYS A 135 1.24 24.77 0.12
N ILE A 136 1.77 23.59 -0.19
CA ILE A 136 1.09 22.31 0.06
C ILE A 136 0.86 22.10 1.56
N VAL A 137 1.87 22.38 2.39
CA VAL A 137 1.74 22.24 3.85
C VAL A 137 0.69 23.20 4.39
N GLU A 138 0.68 24.47 3.95
CA GLU A 138 -0.35 25.44 4.32
C GLU A 138 -1.76 24.93 3.98
N LEU A 139 -2.00 24.56 2.72
CA LEU A 139 -3.31 24.07 2.26
C LEU A 139 -3.71 22.76 2.94
N THR A 140 -2.73 21.91 3.26
CA THR A 140 -2.99 20.64 3.95
C THR A 140 -3.38 20.86 5.42
N ARG A 141 -2.86 21.90 6.07
CA ARG A 141 -3.30 22.30 7.43
C ARG A 141 -4.72 22.85 7.39
N GLU A 142 -5.05 23.71 6.41
CA GLU A 142 -6.43 24.16 6.20
C GLU A 142 -7.37 22.96 5.96
N LYS A 143 -6.94 21.99 5.13
CA LYS A 143 -7.68 20.75 4.87
C LYS A 143 -7.92 19.96 6.17
N ALA A 144 -6.91 19.83 7.02
CA ALA A 144 -7.06 19.15 8.32
C ALA A 144 -8.10 19.83 9.20
N ASP A 145 -8.10 21.16 9.28
CA ASP A 145 -9.07 21.93 10.05
C ASP A 145 -10.49 21.80 9.50
N CYS A 146 -10.66 21.79 8.17
CA CYS A 146 -11.94 21.53 7.52
C CYS A 146 -12.51 20.14 7.84
N LEU A 147 -11.64 19.11 7.85
CA LEU A 147 -12.04 17.73 8.14
C LEU A 147 -12.37 17.50 9.61
N GLY A 148 -11.82 18.34 10.50
CA GLY A 148 -11.96 18.26 11.94
C GLY A 148 -11.04 17.21 12.57
N TRP A 149 -10.47 17.55 13.71
CA TRP A 149 -9.58 16.69 14.50
C TRP A 149 -9.79 16.93 16.00
N LYS A 150 -9.34 15.98 16.83
CA LYS A 150 -9.54 16.02 18.30
C LYS A 150 -8.27 16.32 19.07
N GLU A 151 -7.22 15.53 18.86
CA GLU A 151 -5.99 15.63 19.64
C GLU A 151 -4.89 16.36 18.84
N HIS A 152 -4.75 16.03 17.56
CA HIS A 152 -3.69 16.59 16.72
C HIS A 152 -4.17 16.80 15.27
N PRO A 153 -3.79 17.89 14.57
CA PRO A 153 -4.23 18.14 13.18
C PRO A 153 -3.83 17.03 12.19
N TYR A 154 -2.74 16.31 12.50
CA TYR A 154 -2.32 15.13 11.73
C TYR A 154 -3.32 13.97 11.80
N ASP A 155 -4.18 13.89 12.83
CA ASP A 155 -5.23 12.86 12.94
C ASP A 155 -6.19 12.92 11.74
N ALA A 156 -6.59 14.13 11.33
CA ALA A 156 -7.49 14.30 10.19
C ALA A 156 -6.87 13.78 8.89
N LEU A 157 -5.55 13.91 8.75
CA LEU A 157 -4.82 13.50 7.55
C LEU A 157 -4.54 12.00 7.54
N LEU A 158 -4.22 11.41 8.69
CA LEU A 158 -4.07 9.96 8.87
C LEU A 158 -5.40 9.26 8.58
N ASP A 159 -6.50 9.76 9.13
CA ASP A 159 -7.84 9.21 8.92
C ASP A 159 -8.20 9.12 7.43
N LEU A 160 -7.83 10.11 6.60
CA LEU A 160 -8.09 10.07 5.15
C LEU A 160 -7.53 8.82 4.46
N TYR A 161 -6.39 8.31 4.93
CA TYR A 161 -5.69 7.18 4.32
C TYR A 161 -5.94 5.85 5.04
N GLU A 162 -6.21 5.91 6.35
CA GLU A 162 -6.49 4.76 7.20
C GLU A 162 -7.60 5.14 8.18
N GLU A 163 -8.83 4.71 7.90
CA GLU A 163 -10.01 5.12 8.67
C GLU A 163 -9.86 4.85 10.18
N GLY A 164 -10.01 5.92 10.97
CA GLY A 164 -9.90 5.87 12.43
C GLY A 164 -8.47 5.80 12.97
N LEU A 165 -7.45 5.96 12.12
CA LEU A 165 -6.06 6.10 12.53
C LEU A 165 -5.81 7.50 13.11
N THR A 166 -5.13 7.54 14.27
CA THR A 166 -4.77 8.78 14.96
C THR A 166 -3.25 8.89 15.10
N THR A 167 -2.77 10.10 15.39
CA THR A 167 -1.36 10.36 15.70
C THR A 167 -0.90 9.53 16.89
N ARG A 168 -1.78 9.34 17.89
CA ARG A 168 -1.49 8.50 19.07
C ARG A 168 -1.27 7.04 18.69
N ASP A 169 -2.07 6.49 17.77
CA ASP A 169 -1.85 5.13 17.29
C ASP A 169 -0.52 4.99 16.57
N VAL A 170 -0.21 5.96 15.69
CA VAL A 170 1.06 6.01 14.97
C VAL A 170 2.24 6.08 15.92
N ASP A 171 2.19 6.93 16.96
CA ASP A 171 3.24 7.04 17.96
C ASP A 171 3.41 5.73 18.76
N ASN A 172 2.30 5.11 19.19
CA ASN A 172 2.32 3.84 19.93
C ASN A 172 2.91 2.68 19.12
N VAL A 173 2.82 2.75 17.79
CA VAL A 173 3.34 1.73 16.89
C VAL A 173 4.78 2.03 16.49
N LEU A 174 5.05 3.24 16.00
CA LEU A 174 6.33 3.58 15.34
C LEU A 174 7.46 3.80 16.33
N GLU A 175 7.22 4.35 17.52
CA GLU A 175 8.31 4.64 18.47
C GLU A 175 8.94 3.36 19.08
N PRO A 176 8.17 2.38 19.57
CA PRO A 176 8.75 1.10 19.99
C PRO A 176 9.41 0.35 18.83
N LEU A 177 8.80 0.41 17.64
CA LEU A 177 9.31 -0.23 16.44
C LEU A 177 10.67 0.35 16.03
N ALA A 178 10.82 1.67 16.01
CA ALA A 178 12.08 2.34 15.64
C ALA A 178 13.22 1.94 16.57
N ARG A 179 12.98 1.96 17.89
CA ARG A 179 13.98 1.58 18.90
C ARG A 179 14.43 0.14 18.72
N ASP A 180 13.50 -0.80 18.61
CA ASP A 180 13.81 -2.23 18.57
C ASP A 180 14.39 -2.65 17.21
N LEU A 181 13.94 -2.04 16.10
CA LEU A 181 14.50 -2.28 14.77
C LEU A 181 15.96 -1.85 14.67
N ARG A 182 16.35 -0.73 15.30
CA ARG A 182 17.76 -0.31 15.34
C ARG A 182 18.64 -1.37 15.99
N VAL A 183 18.20 -1.94 17.12
CA VAL A 183 18.91 -3.03 17.80
C VAL A 183 19.01 -4.28 16.92
N ILE A 184 17.94 -4.63 16.20
CA ILE A 184 17.95 -5.76 15.25
C ILE A 184 18.93 -5.46 14.11
N LEU A 185 18.86 -4.28 13.50
CA LEU A 185 19.72 -3.86 12.39
C LEU A 185 21.20 -3.92 12.79
N GLU A 186 21.57 -3.34 13.94
CA GLU A 186 22.93 -3.36 14.45
C GLU A 186 23.45 -4.81 14.59
N LYS A 187 22.64 -5.70 15.16
CA LYS A 187 22.99 -7.12 15.31
C LYS A 187 23.17 -7.81 13.96
N VAL A 188 22.18 -7.72 13.06
CA VAL A 188 22.22 -8.35 11.72
C VAL A 188 23.46 -7.88 10.94
N VAL A 189 23.74 -6.58 10.97
CA VAL A 189 24.89 -6.01 10.27
C VAL A 189 26.21 -6.45 10.91
N SER A 190 26.28 -6.54 12.24
CA SER A 190 27.50 -6.95 12.96
C SER A 190 27.83 -8.43 12.81
N GLU A 191 26.81 -9.31 12.75
CA GLU A 191 26.99 -10.75 12.56
C GLU A 191 27.41 -11.08 11.13
N GLY A 192 27.02 -10.25 10.16
CA GLY A 192 27.43 -10.41 8.76
C GLY A 192 26.89 -11.67 8.08
N ARG A 193 25.92 -12.36 8.69
CA ARG A 193 25.30 -13.58 8.15
C ARG A 193 24.57 -13.32 6.84
N PHE A 194 23.86 -12.20 6.74
CA PHE A 194 23.23 -11.77 5.49
C PHE A 194 24.13 -10.79 4.76
N PRO A 195 24.31 -10.96 3.44
CA PRO A 195 25.14 -10.07 2.67
C PRO A 195 24.50 -8.68 2.54
N ARG A 196 25.33 -7.63 2.49
CA ARG A 196 24.87 -6.28 2.12
C ARG A 196 24.61 -6.13 0.62
N LYS A 197 25.29 -6.94 -0.19
CA LYS A 197 25.14 -7.01 -1.64
C LYS A 197 25.44 -8.44 -2.09
N HIS A 198 24.65 -8.96 -3.02
CA HIS A 198 24.87 -10.28 -3.61
C HIS A 198 25.19 -10.17 -5.12
N PRO A 199 26.06 -11.03 -5.69
CA PRO A 199 26.40 -10.98 -7.13
C PRO A 199 25.20 -11.05 -8.08
N LEU A 200 24.12 -11.75 -7.69
CA LEU A 200 22.87 -11.82 -8.46
C LEU A 200 22.18 -10.46 -8.68
N GLU A 201 22.47 -9.44 -7.87
CA GLU A 201 21.95 -8.08 -8.08
C GLU A 201 22.46 -7.47 -9.39
N ASP A 202 23.66 -7.83 -9.85
CA ASP A 202 24.24 -7.26 -11.07
C ASP A 202 24.03 -8.14 -12.31
N VAL A 203 23.41 -9.32 -12.15
CA VAL A 203 23.21 -10.28 -13.24
C VAL A 203 22.07 -9.83 -14.15
N LYS A 204 22.37 -9.73 -15.45
CA LYS A 204 21.40 -9.38 -16.49
C LYS A 204 20.53 -10.57 -16.89
N TYR A 205 19.31 -10.29 -17.32
CA TYR A 205 18.38 -11.26 -17.87
C TYR A 205 17.64 -10.70 -19.09
N GLU A 206 17.17 -11.58 -19.98
CA GLU A 206 16.23 -11.21 -21.02
C GLU A 206 14.82 -11.13 -20.45
N ARG A 207 14.05 -10.11 -20.86
CA ARG A 207 12.68 -9.88 -20.38
C ARG A 207 11.80 -11.14 -20.51
N SER A 208 11.91 -11.87 -21.62
CA SER A 208 11.15 -13.09 -21.90
C SER A 208 11.35 -14.20 -20.85
N TRP A 209 12.53 -14.26 -20.22
CA TRP A 209 12.82 -15.24 -19.18
C TRP A 209 12.02 -14.92 -17.92
N MET A 210 12.01 -13.66 -17.51
CA MET A 210 11.26 -13.23 -16.33
C MET A 210 9.75 -13.16 -16.56
N GLU A 211 9.28 -12.91 -17.79
CA GLU A 211 7.87 -13.10 -18.15
C GLU A 211 7.44 -14.56 -17.97
N SER A 212 8.27 -15.51 -18.38
CA SER A 212 8.03 -16.94 -18.16
C SER A 212 8.02 -17.30 -16.68
N VAL A 213 9.00 -16.85 -15.90
CA VAL A 213 9.07 -17.06 -14.45
C VAL A 213 7.83 -16.47 -13.76
N ASN A 214 7.56 -15.18 -13.93
CA ASN A 214 6.45 -14.51 -13.27
C ASN A 214 5.10 -15.14 -13.65
N GLY A 215 4.89 -15.46 -14.92
CA GLY A 215 3.67 -16.11 -15.38
C GLY A 215 3.47 -17.51 -14.76
N GLU A 216 4.55 -18.30 -14.63
CA GLU A 216 4.48 -19.61 -13.99
C GLU A 216 4.24 -19.52 -12.48
N ILE A 217 4.92 -18.58 -11.80
CA ILE A 217 4.75 -18.34 -10.36
C ILE A 217 3.31 -17.91 -10.04
N LEU A 218 2.72 -17.00 -10.83
CA LEU A 218 1.32 -16.61 -10.67
C LEU A 218 0.36 -17.79 -10.86
N ARG A 219 0.63 -18.70 -11.81
CA ARG A 219 -0.17 -19.92 -11.98
C ARG A 219 -0.04 -20.85 -10.78
N LEU A 220 1.17 -21.04 -10.24
CA LEU A 220 1.42 -21.87 -9.04
C LEU A 220 0.72 -21.29 -7.80
N LEU A 221 0.74 -19.97 -7.64
CA LEU A 221 0.01 -19.26 -6.58
C LEU A 221 -1.51 -19.27 -6.79
N GLY A 222 -1.98 -19.70 -7.97
CA GLY A 222 -3.40 -19.79 -8.33
C GLY A 222 -4.05 -18.43 -8.61
N TYR A 223 -3.31 -17.50 -9.23
CA TYR A 223 -3.85 -16.27 -9.79
C TYR A 223 -4.62 -16.59 -11.09
N PRO A 224 -5.91 -16.19 -11.23
CA PRO A 224 -6.79 -16.66 -12.30
C PRO A 224 -6.58 -15.92 -13.64
N LEU A 225 -5.35 -16.00 -14.17
CA LEU A 225 -4.93 -15.37 -15.43
C LEU A 225 -5.86 -15.76 -16.59
N GLY A 226 -6.38 -14.75 -17.29
CA GLY A 226 -7.25 -14.93 -18.46
C GLY A 226 -8.73 -15.17 -18.15
N ASP A 227 -9.09 -15.45 -16.89
CA ASP A 227 -10.48 -15.56 -16.44
C ASP A 227 -10.91 -14.28 -15.70
N LYS A 228 -10.30 -14.01 -14.54
CA LYS A 228 -10.64 -12.84 -13.68
C LYS A 228 -9.50 -11.87 -13.45
N ALA A 229 -8.37 -12.13 -14.10
CA ALA A 229 -7.10 -11.49 -13.79
C ALA A 229 -6.20 -11.40 -15.01
N ARG A 230 -5.25 -10.46 -14.96
CA ARG A 230 -4.18 -10.32 -15.97
C ARG A 230 -2.94 -9.68 -15.38
N LEU A 231 -1.81 -9.99 -16.00
CA LEU A 231 -0.51 -9.37 -15.73
C LEU A 231 -0.08 -8.61 -16.98
N ASP A 232 0.26 -7.33 -16.81
CA ASP A 232 0.80 -6.45 -17.86
C ASP A 232 2.04 -5.70 -17.37
N VAL A 233 2.65 -4.87 -18.23
CA VAL A 233 3.84 -4.08 -17.89
C VAL A 233 3.49 -2.60 -17.78
N SER A 234 4.03 -1.94 -16.76
CA SER A 234 3.93 -0.50 -16.53
C SER A 234 5.27 0.06 -16.02
N ALA A 235 5.39 1.38 -15.89
CA ALA A 235 6.59 2.01 -15.33
C ALA A 235 6.77 1.70 -13.83
N HIS A 236 5.66 1.65 -13.09
CA HIS A 236 5.61 1.35 -11.66
C HIS A 236 4.57 0.25 -11.44
N PRO A 237 4.95 -0.90 -10.87
CA PRO A 237 4.02 -1.97 -10.54
C PRO A 237 2.87 -1.47 -9.65
N PHE A 238 1.65 -1.93 -9.95
CA PHE A 238 0.44 -1.64 -9.18
C PHE A 238 -0.62 -2.71 -9.43
N THR A 239 -1.61 -2.72 -8.54
CA THR A 239 -2.82 -3.53 -8.61
C THR A 239 -4.03 -2.64 -8.76
N ILE A 240 -5.00 -3.05 -9.58
CA ILE A 240 -6.26 -2.33 -9.72
C ILE A 240 -7.45 -3.29 -9.75
N GLY A 241 -8.40 -3.06 -8.84
CA GLY A 241 -9.72 -3.69 -8.87
C GLY A 241 -10.65 -2.92 -9.81
N ILE A 242 -10.91 -3.47 -11.00
CA ILE A 242 -11.95 -2.95 -11.90
C ILE A 242 -13.32 -3.52 -11.49
N GLY A 243 -13.32 -4.73 -10.95
CA GLY A 243 -14.42 -5.33 -10.20
C GLY A 243 -14.01 -6.69 -9.64
N LEU A 244 -14.87 -7.35 -8.87
CA LEU A 244 -14.53 -8.65 -8.24
C LEU A 244 -14.21 -9.78 -9.23
N GLY A 245 -14.52 -9.60 -10.52
CA GLY A 245 -14.17 -10.54 -11.59
C GLY A 245 -13.15 -9.99 -12.58
N ASP A 246 -12.53 -8.83 -12.32
CA ASP A 246 -11.49 -8.23 -13.14
C ASP A 246 -10.54 -7.45 -12.23
N VAL A 247 -9.51 -8.12 -11.75
CA VAL A 247 -8.45 -7.54 -10.91
C VAL A 247 -7.13 -7.74 -11.60
N ARG A 248 -6.47 -6.63 -11.94
CA ARG A 248 -5.30 -6.61 -12.80
C ARG A 248 -4.08 -6.20 -12.00
N ILE A 249 -2.95 -6.80 -12.34
CA ILE A 249 -1.64 -6.42 -11.79
C ILE A 249 -0.71 -6.00 -12.91
N THR A 250 0.24 -5.14 -12.59
CA THR A 250 1.35 -4.82 -13.48
C THR A 250 2.68 -5.16 -12.81
N THR A 251 3.71 -5.37 -13.62
CA THR A 251 5.08 -5.49 -13.15
C THR A 251 6.02 -4.70 -14.06
N ARG A 252 7.30 -4.68 -13.74
CA ARG A 252 8.36 -4.13 -14.59
C ARG A 252 9.55 -5.08 -14.64
N TYR A 253 10.31 -4.97 -15.72
CA TYR A 253 11.49 -5.79 -15.97
C TYR A 253 12.70 -4.89 -16.19
N GLU A 254 13.52 -4.71 -15.14
CA GLU A 254 14.72 -3.87 -15.19
C GLU A 254 15.81 -4.45 -16.12
N GLY A 255 15.73 -5.74 -16.46
CA GLY A 255 16.74 -6.46 -17.25
C GLY A 255 17.96 -6.89 -16.45
N PHE A 256 17.95 -6.68 -15.13
CA PHE A 256 18.92 -7.16 -14.14
C PHE A 256 18.23 -7.27 -12.78
N ASP A 257 18.89 -7.88 -11.78
CA ASP A 257 18.36 -8.04 -10.42
C ASP A 257 16.97 -8.70 -10.40
N PHE A 258 16.90 -9.95 -10.84
CA PHE A 258 15.61 -10.62 -11.12
C PHE A 258 14.62 -10.68 -9.95
N LYS A 259 15.09 -10.59 -8.69
CA LYS A 259 14.21 -10.52 -7.52
C LYS A 259 13.29 -9.31 -7.55
N ARG A 260 13.69 -8.19 -8.17
CA ARG A 260 12.87 -6.96 -8.24
C ARG A 260 11.54 -7.23 -8.94
N SER A 261 11.61 -7.73 -10.17
CA SER A 261 10.45 -8.13 -10.96
C SER A 261 9.64 -9.23 -10.27
N LEU A 262 10.30 -10.26 -9.74
CA LEU A 262 9.62 -11.40 -9.12
C LEU A 262 8.86 -11.00 -7.85
N LEU A 263 9.54 -10.38 -6.89
CA LEU A 263 8.93 -9.99 -5.61
C LEU A 263 7.90 -8.89 -5.80
N SER A 264 8.10 -7.98 -6.77
CA SER A 264 7.06 -7.02 -7.15
C SER A 264 5.81 -7.71 -7.69
N THR A 265 5.94 -8.70 -8.57
CA THR A 265 4.77 -9.47 -9.04
C THR A 265 4.07 -10.21 -7.92
N ILE A 266 4.81 -10.77 -6.96
CA ILE A 266 4.23 -11.44 -5.78
C ILE A 266 3.56 -10.44 -4.82
N HIS A 267 4.12 -9.25 -4.68
CA HIS A 267 3.53 -8.15 -3.92
C HIS A 267 2.16 -7.76 -4.48
N GLU A 268 2.10 -7.48 -5.79
CA GLU A 268 0.84 -7.15 -6.46
C GLU A 268 -0.15 -8.33 -6.46
N PHE A 269 0.34 -9.57 -6.53
CA PHE A 269 -0.52 -10.74 -6.35
C PHE A 269 -1.22 -10.75 -4.99
N GLY A 270 -0.54 -10.34 -3.92
CA GLY A 270 -1.16 -10.28 -2.58
C GLY A 270 -2.30 -9.26 -2.52
N HIS A 271 -2.07 -8.07 -3.08
CA HIS A 271 -3.13 -7.07 -3.29
C HIS A 271 -4.30 -7.64 -4.12
N ALA A 272 -4.01 -8.25 -5.26
CA ALA A 272 -5.05 -8.76 -6.15
C ALA A 272 -5.85 -9.90 -5.52
N THR A 273 -5.20 -10.74 -4.72
CA THR A 273 -5.84 -11.83 -3.98
C THR A 273 -6.84 -11.31 -2.94
N TYR A 274 -6.58 -10.16 -2.33
CA TYR A 274 -7.56 -9.51 -1.45
C TYR A 274 -8.84 -9.20 -2.22
N GLU A 275 -8.72 -8.41 -3.29
CA GLU A 275 -9.87 -7.95 -4.10
C GLU A 275 -10.64 -9.13 -4.73
N LEU A 276 -9.94 -10.14 -5.25
CA LEU A 276 -10.55 -11.32 -5.88
C LEU A 276 -11.35 -12.20 -4.90
N GLN A 277 -11.07 -12.12 -3.60
CA GLN A 277 -11.67 -13.00 -2.58
C GLN A 277 -12.79 -12.38 -1.76
N ILE A 278 -13.15 -11.12 -2.06
CA ILE A 278 -14.28 -10.43 -1.43
C ILE A 278 -15.59 -11.17 -1.72
N ASN A 279 -16.50 -11.19 -0.74
CA ASN A 279 -17.80 -11.86 -0.86
C ASN A 279 -18.56 -11.38 -2.13
N PRO A 280 -18.89 -12.29 -3.07
CA PRO A 280 -19.59 -11.94 -4.30
C PRO A 280 -20.97 -11.30 -4.09
N SER A 281 -21.57 -11.45 -2.91
CA SER A 281 -22.84 -10.79 -2.56
C SER A 281 -22.69 -9.28 -2.37
N LEU A 282 -21.46 -8.76 -2.25
CA LEU A 282 -21.16 -7.33 -2.12
C LEU A 282 -20.95 -6.63 -3.46
N LYS A 283 -21.01 -7.35 -4.59
CA LYS A 283 -20.84 -6.76 -5.93
C LYS A 283 -21.70 -5.51 -6.11
N PHE A 284 -21.12 -4.49 -6.74
CA PHE A 284 -21.77 -3.21 -7.06
C PHE A 284 -22.14 -2.36 -5.83
N THR A 285 -21.66 -2.71 -4.64
CA THR A 285 -21.87 -1.95 -3.41
C THR A 285 -20.58 -1.24 -3.00
N PRO A 286 -20.65 -0.20 -2.14
CA PRO A 286 -19.44 0.45 -1.61
C PRO A 286 -18.57 -0.47 -0.75
N LEU A 287 -19.04 -1.68 -0.42
CA LEU A 287 -18.29 -2.63 0.40
C LEU A 287 -17.39 -3.56 -0.40
N ALA A 288 -17.53 -3.62 -1.73
CA ALA A 288 -16.77 -4.53 -2.60
C ALA A 288 -15.37 -4.01 -2.96
N THR A 289 -14.60 -3.66 -1.94
CA THR A 289 -13.18 -3.31 -2.04
C THR A 289 -12.51 -3.53 -0.68
N GLY A 290 -11.17 -3.61 -0.66
CA GLY A 290 -10.39 -3.66 0.56
C GLY A 290 -10.61 -2.44 1.45
N VAL A 291 -10.55 -2.65 2.78
CA VAL A 291 -11.02 -1.66 3.76
C VAL A 291 -10.13 -0.42 3.88
N SER A 292 -8.82 -0.56 3.71
CA SER A 292 -7.84 0.52 3.88
C SER A 292 -6.49 0.17 3.28
N LEU A 293 -5.63 1.17 3.12
CA LEU A 293 -4.28 0.99 2.59
C LEU A 293 -3.43 0.08 3.47
N GLY A 294 -3.49 0.22 4.80
CA GLY A 294 -2.72 -0.60 5.73
C GLY A 294 -3.11 -2.08 5.69
N VAL A 295 -4.41 -2.40 5.62
CA VAL A 295 -4.86 -3.79 5.49
C VAL A 295 -4.53 -4.37 4.11
N HIS A 296 -4.64 -3.53 3.06
CA HIS A 296 -4.31 -3.92 1.69
C HIS A 296 -2.81 -4.22 1.52
N GLU A 297 -1.96 -3.36 2.07
CA GLU A 297 -0.50 -3.55 2.17
C GLU A 297 -0.15 -4.76 3.04
N GLY A 298 -0.97 -5.06 4.05
CA GLY A 298 -0.84 -6.30 4.81
C GLY A 298 -0.89 -7.55 3.94
N GLN A 299 -1.75 -7.56 2.91
CA GLN A 299 -1.86 -8.70 2.00
C GLN A 299 -0.67 -8.78 1.07
N SER A 300 -0.25 -7.66 0.47
CA SER A 300 0.93 -7.65 -0.41
C SER A 300 2.19 -8.05 0.32
N ARG A 301 2.44 -7.52 1.52
CA ARG A 301 3.61 -7.85 2.35
C ARG A 301 3.58 -9.27 2.88
N PHE A 302 2.41 -9.85 3.14
CA PHE A 302 2.32 -11.25 3.47
C PHE A 302 2.85 -12.12 2.33
N TRP A 303 2.36 -11.90 1.11
CA TRP A 303 2.79 -12.70 -0.03
C TRP A 303 4.23 -12.39 -0.45
N GLU A 304 4.65 -11.12 -0.46
CA GLU A 304 6.02 -10.73 -0.81
C GLU A 304 7.05 -11.23 0.20
N ASN A 305 6.87 -10.93 1.48
CA ASN A 305 7.90 -11.07 2.50
C ASN A 305 7.76 -12.36 3.31
N ILE A 306 6.56 -12.61 3.84
CA ILE A 306 6.32 -13.80 4.68
C ILE A 306 6.41 -15.07 3.84
N VAL A 307 5.83 -15.07 2.63
CA VAL A 307 5.90 -16.19 1.68
C VAL A 307 7.08 -16.03 0.73
N GLY A 308 7.11 -14.98 -0.08
CA GLY A 308 8.02 -14.83 -1.23
C GLY A 308 9.51 -14.80 -0.89
N ARG A 309 9.87 -14.38 0.33
CA ARG A 309 11.25 -14.35 0.83
C ARG A 309 11.56 -15.47 1.82
N SER A 310 10.66 -16.43 2.01
CA SER A 310 10.91 -17.60 2.87
C SER A 310 11.82 -18.62 2.19
N ARG A 311 12.43 -19.49 3.00
CA ARG A 311 13.25 -20.60 2.50
C ARG A 311 12.38 -21.61 1.76
N GLU A 312 11.23 -21.91 2.36
CA GLU A 312 10.26 -22.88 1.87
C GLU A 312 9.73 -22.50 0.49
N PHE A 313 9.43 -21.22 0.28
CA PHE A 313 8.95 -20.74 -1.02
C PHE A 313 10.06 -20.80 -2.06
N LEU A 314 11.25 -20.36 -1.70
CA LEU A 314 12.39 -20.39 -2.59
C LEU A 314 12.70 -21.81 -3.07
N GLU A 315 12.76 -22.78 -2.16
CA GLU A 315 12.98 -24.19 -2.50
C GLU A 315 11.89 -24.71 -3.45
N PHE A 316 10.63 -24.36 -3.18
CA PHE A 316 9.50 -24.71 -4.02
C PHE A 316 9.62 -24.14 -5.45
N ILE A 317 10.04 -22.88 -5.59
CA ILE A 317 10.13 -22.20 -6.90
C ILE A 317 11.48 -22.40 -7.60
N TYR A 318 12.49 -22.92 -6.91
CA TYR A 318 13.84 -23.09 -7.45
C TYR A 318 13.89 -23.85 -8.79
N PRO A 319 13.09 -24.92 -9.01
CA PRO A 319 13.02 -25.58 -10.31
C PRO A 319 12.53 -24.67 -11.44
N VAL A 320 11.61 -23.73 -11.15
CA VAL A 320 11.13 -22.73 -12.12
C VAL A 320 12.26 -21.78 -12.49
N LEU A 321 12.99 -21.27 -11.48
CA LEU A 321 14.13 -20.40 -11.69
C LEU A 321 15.21 -21.08 -12.54
N ARG A 322 15.58 -22.32 -12.18
CA ARG A 322 16.61 -23.09 -12.90
C ARG A 322 16.25 -23.35 -14.36
N ARG A 323 14.97 -23.62 -14.68
CA ARG A 323 14.53 -23.86 -16.06
C ARG A 323 14.61 -22.62 -16.95
N ASN A 324 14.36 -21.44 -16.38
CA ASN A 324 14.19 -20.20 -17.15
C ASN A 324 15.40 -19.26 -17.08
N LEU A 325 16.27 -19.40 -16.07
CA LEU A 325 17.38 -18.48 -15.82
C LEU A 325 18.71 -19.25 -15.89
N PRO A 326 19.44 -19.23 -17.02
CA PRO A 326 20.67 -20.01 -17.20
C PRO A 326 21.75 -19.74 -16.15
N PHE A 327 21.82 -18.52 -15.63
CA PHE A 327 22.80 -18.15 -14.61
C PHE A 327 22.55 -18.77 -13.24
N ILE A 328 21.33 -19.23 -12.95
CA ILE A 328 20.97 -19.84 -11.66
C ILE A 328 21.71 -21.16 -11.43
N GLU A 329 22.16 -21.85 -12.47
CA GLU A 329 22.93 -23.10 -12.32
C GLU A 329 24.24 -22.95 -11.54
N LYS A 330 24.75 -21.72 -11.41
CA LYS A 330 25.98 -21.40 -10.66
C LYS A 330 25.74 -21.16 -9.17
N TYR A 331 24.48 -21.06 -8.77
CA TYR A 331 24.05 -20.77 -7.41
C TYR A 331 23.30 -21.99 -6.89
N ASN A 332 23.31 -22.19 -5.58
CA ASN A 332 22.42 -23.15 -4.93
C ASN A 332 21.20 -22.39 -4.34
N PRO A 333 20.14 -23.08 -3.86
CA PRO A 333 18.99 -22.41 -3.25
C PRO A 333 19.37 -21.49 -2.08
N GLU A 334 20.38 -21.85 -1.29
CA GLU A 334 20.83 -21.04 -0.15
C GLU A 334 21.40 -19.68 -0.60
N ASP A 335 22.18 -19.65 -1.69
CA ASP A 335 22.71 -18.40 -2.25
C ASP A 335 21.57 -17.46 -2.68
N VAL A 336 20.53 -18.02 -3.30
CA VAL A 336 19.36 -17.25 -3.73
C VAL A 336 18.54 -16.76 -2.53
N TYR A 337 18.52 -17.52 -1.43
CA TYR A 337 17.88 -17.10 -0.18
C TYR A 337 18.57 -15.88 0.41
N TYR A 338 19.90 -15.90 0.51
CA TYR A 338 20.68 -14.76 0.98
C TYR A 338 20.58 -13.55 0.05
N TYR A 339 20.45 -13.77 -1.26
CA TYR A 339 20.18 -12.71 -2.23
C TYR A 339 18.81 -12.04 -2.01
N PHE A 340 17.74 -12.81 -1.75
CA PHE A 340 16.40 -12.27 -1.49
C PHE A 340 16.34 -11.52 -0.16
N ASN A 341 17.18 -11.91 0.79
CA ASN A 341 17.19 -11.43 2.16
C ASN A 341 18.43 -10.60 2.50
N ALA A 342 19.09 -10.02 1.51
CA ALA A 342 20.20 -9.10 1.73
C ALA A 342 19.75 -7.91 2.60
N VAL A 343 20.60 -7.49 3.55
CA VAL A 343 20.29 -6.40 4.49
C VAL A 343 21.36 -5.33 4.37
N ARG A 344 20.94 -4.11 4.03
CA ARG A 344 21.86 -2.96 3.99
C ARG A 344 21.12 -1.67 4.36
N PRO A 345 21.64 -0.89 5.32
CA PRO A 345 21.26 0.51 5.43
C PRO A 345 21.49 1.22 4.09
N SER A 346 20.45 1.86 3.57
CA SER A 346 20.47 2.52 2.27
C SER A 346 19.68 3.83 2.30
N LEU A 347 19.83 4.66 1.27
CA LEU A 347 19.22 6.00 1.25
C LEU A 347 17.79 5.98 0.70
N ILE A 348 17.48 5.05 -0.21
CA ILE A 348 16.25 5.03 -1.00
C ILE A 348 15.24 4.03 -0.43
N ARG A 349 14.13 4.54 0.09
CA ARG A 349 13.07 3.73 0.74
C ARG A 349 12.54 2.60 -0.12
N THR A 350 12.30 2.85 -1.42
CA THR A 350 11.75 1.83 -2.34
C THR A 350 12.70 0.68 -2.62
N GLU A 351 13.97 0.80 -2.22
CA GLU A 351 15.00 -0.24 -2.35
C GLU A 351 15.40 -0.85 -1.01
N ALA A 352 14.81 -0.37 0.08
CA ALA A 352 15.13 -0.83 1.43
C ALA A 352 14.66 -2.27 1.64
N ASP A 353 15.44 -3.02 2.42
CA ASP A 353 15.14 -4.40 2.81
C ASP A 353 14.14 -4.46 3.97
N GLU A 354 13.68 -5.66 4.32
CA GLU A 354 12.67 -5.87 5.37
C GLU A 354 13.07 -5.29 6.73
N VAL A 355 14.36 -5.30 7.07
CA VAL A 355 14.84 -4.81 8.38
C VAL A 355 14.87 -3.29 8.40
N THR A 356 15.27 -2.66 7.28
CA THR A 356 15.50 -1.21 7.21
C THR A 356 14.28 -0.40 6.76
N TYR A 357 13.36 -0.99 6.00
CA TYR A 357 12.25 -0.28 5.35
C TYR A 357 11.40 0.56 6.31
N ASN A 358 10.99 0.00 7.45
CA ASN A 358 10.11 0.71 8.39
C ASN A 358 10.81 1.92 9.05
N LEU A 359 12.14 1.95 9.14
CA LEU A 359 12.88 3.11 9.66
C LEU A 359 12.77 4.32 8.72
N HIS A 360 12.70 4.10 7.41
CA HIS A 360 12.40 5.17 6.45
C HIS A 360 10.98 5.74 6.65
N ILE A 361 10.01 4.90 7.02
CA ILE A 361 8.64 5.34 7.28
C ILE A 361 8.56 6.13 8.59
N VAL A 362 9.24 5.68 9.65
CA VAL A 362 9.36 6.40 10.93
C VAL A 362 9.86 7.83 10.70
N LEU A 363 10.93 8.00 9.92
CA LEU A 363 11.46 9.32 9.55
C LEU A 363 10.37 10.22 8.95
N ARG A 364 9.64 9.72 7.95
CA ARG A 364 8.62 10.48 7.22
C ARG A 364 7.46 10.86 8.13
N ALA A 365 6.96 9.90 8.93
CA ALA A 365 5.88 10.13 9.87
C ALA A 365 6.25 11.19 10.92
N ARG A 366 7.49 11.16 11.44
CA ARG A 366 8.01 12.18 12.37
C ARG A 366 8.04 13.57 11.71
N LEU A 367 8.58 13.69 10.50
CA LEU A 367 8.64 14.97 9.79
C LEU A 367 7.23 15.48 9.43
N GLU A 368 6.33 14.63 8.94
CA GLU A 368 4.95 15.01 8.62
C GLU A 368 4.20 15.55 9.84
N LYS A 369 4.32 14.86 10.98
CA LYS A 369 3.72 15.31 12.25
C LYS A 369 4.20 16.72 12.64
N LEU A 370 5.51 16.96 12.58
CA LEU A 370 6.12 18.25 12.90
C LEU A 370 5.70 19.34 11.90
N MET A 371 5.69 19.04 10.60
CA MET A 371 5.26 19.97 9.54
C MET A 371 3.81 20.41 9.72
N VAL A 372 2.91 19.45 9.96
CA VAL A 372 1.46 19.72 10.08
C VAL A 372 1.16 20.49 11.36
N LYS A 373 1.90 20.24 12.45
CA LYS A 373 1.81 21.04 13.68
C LYS A 373 2.42 22.44 13.53
N GLY A 374 3.32 22.63 12.55
CA GLY A 374 4.05 23.87 12.33
C GLY A 374 5.24 24.05 13.27
N GLU A 375 5.79 22.96 13.79
CA GLU A 375 6.97 22.98 14.68
C GLU A 375 8.29 23.04 13.91
N ILE A 376 8.27 22.71 12.62
CA ILE A 376 9.41 22.87 11.71
C ILE A 376 9.00 23.63 10.45
N LYS A 377 9.93 24.37 9.86
CA LYS A 377 9.73 25.03 8.57
C LYS A 377 10.16 24.10 7.43
N VAL A 378 9.51 24.22 6.27
CA VAL A 378 9.85 23.43 5.07
C VAL A 378 11.32 23.60 4.66
N GLY A 379 11.88 24.80 4.81
CA GLY A 379 13.31 25.05 4.54
C GLY A 379 14.28 24.29 5.45
N GLU A 380 13.83 23.76 6.58
CA GLU A 380 14.65 22.97 7.53
C GLU A 380 14.62 21.47 7.20
N LEU A 381 13.72 21.02 6.31
CA LEU A 381 13.51 19.61 6.01
C LEU A 381 14.75 18.87 5.47
N PRO A 382 15.58 19.43 4.57
CA PRO A 382 16.76 18.71 4.09
C PRO A 382 17.68 18.27 5.23
N GLU A 383 17.97 19.18 6.16
CA GLU A 383 18.87 18.90 7.28
C GLU A 383 18.22 17.98 8.33
N GLN A 384 16.94 18.21 8.67
CA GLN A 384 16.20 17.34 9.58
C GLN A 384 16.06 15.91 9.03
N TRP A 385 15.83 15.77 7.73
CA TRP A 385 15.82 14.48 7.04
C TRP A 385 17.18 13.79 7.16
N ASN A 386 18.27 14.49 6.87
CA ASN A 386 19.61 13.92 6.91
C ASN A 386 20.00 13.47 8.32
N ASN A 387 19.65 14.26 9.34
CA ASN A 387 19.88 13.91 10.75
C ASN A 387 19.09 12.66 11.17
N LEU A 388 17.81 12.55 10.78
CA LEU A 388 17.01 11.37 11.07
C LEU A 388 17.47 10.13 10.31
N MET A 389 17.96 10.26 9.07
CA MET A 389 18.55 9.15 8.31
C MET A 389 19.80 8.61 9.04
N GLU A 390 20.66 9.50 9.52
CA GLU A 390 21.86 9.14 10.25
C GLU A 390 21.52 8.51 11.62
N GLU A 391 20.56 9.09 12.36
CA GLU A 391 20.08 8.56 13.64
C GLU A 391 19.49 7.15 13.49
N LEU A 392 18.62 6.95 12.51
CA LEU A 392 17.82 5.73 12.40
C LEU A 392 18.55 4.61 11.64
N LEU A 393 19.29 4.96 10.59
CA LEU A 393 19.89 4.00 9.65
C LEU A 393 21.42 4.04 9.65
N GLY A 394 22.06 5.05 10.26
CA GLY A 394 23.52 5.20 10.25
C GLY A 394 24.07 5.60 8.87
N VAL A 395 23.22 6.13 7.97
CA VAL A 395 23.62 6.64 6.66
C VAL A 395 23.07 8.03 6.47
N ARG A 396 23.85 8.91 5.82
CA ARG A 396 23.48 10.30 5.60
C ARG A 396 23.44 10.61 4.10
N PRO A 397 22.33 11.14 3.55
CA PRO A 397 22.28 11.58 2.17
C PRO A 397 23.34 12.66 1.90
N SER A 398 24.00 12.56 0.74
CA SER A 398 24.96 13.56 0.27
C SER A 398 24.32 14.64 -0.60
N ARG A 399 23.09 14.36 -1.04
CA ARG A 399 22.33 15.06 -2.08
C ARG A 399 20.85 15.04 -1.71
N ASP A 400 20.12 16.10 -2.04
CA ASP A 400 18.68 16.19 -1.72
C ASP A 400 17.86 15.12 -2.46
N SER A 401 18.27 14.75 -3.68
CA SER A 401 17.73 13.66 -4.50
C SER A 401 17.82 12.27 -3.85
N GLU A 402 18.79 12.06 -2.96
CA GLU A 402 18.95 10.86 -2.14
C GLU A 402 18.24 11.00 -0.78
N GLY A 403 17.95 12.24 -0.37
CA GLY A 403 17.28 12.59 0.87
C GLY A 403 15.82 13.00 0.65
N VAL A 404 15.53 14.25 0.99
CA VAL A 404 14.17 14.82 1.06
C VAL A 404 13.40 14.81 -0.27
N LEU A 405 14.09 14.81 -1.42
CA LEU A 405 13.45 14.77 -2.75
C LEU A 405 13.20 13.35 -3.27
N GLN A 406 13.56 12.30 -2.53
CA GLN A 406 13.54 10.93 -3.09
C GLN A 406 12.13 10.46 -3.51
N ASP A 407 11.09 10.85 -2.75
CA ASP A 407 9.71 10.38 -2.90
C ASP A 407 8.79 11.48 -3.45
N ILE A 408 7.84 11.10 -4.31
CA ILE A 408 6.88 12.02 -4.94
C ILE A 408 5.75 12.48 -4.00
N HIS A 409 5.48 11.73 -2.92
CA HIS A 409 4.26 11.83 -2.09
C HIS A 409 3.93 13.26 -1.63
N TRP A 410 4.90 14.00 -1.12
CA TRP A 410 4.66 15.37 -0.65
C TRP A 410 4.33 16.34 -1.79
N SER A 411 4.85 16.12 -3.00
CA SER A 411 4.45 16.91 -4.17
C SER A 411 3.00 16.64 -4.61
N MET A 412 2.46 15.47 -4.28
CA MET A 412 1.06 15.10 -4.50
C MET A 412 0.13 15.59 -3.38
N GLY A 413 0.67 16.21 -2.32
CA GLY A 413 -0.11 16.54 -1.12
C GLY A 413 -0.47 15.34 -0.25
N SER A 414 0.18 14.19 -0.46
CA SER A 414 -0.05 12.95 0.28
C SER A 414 0.69 12.95 1.61
N ILE A 415 0.19 13.75 2.56
CA ILE A 415 0.68 13.86 3.94
C ILE A 415 -0.27 13.06 4.85
N GLY A 416 0.26 12.17 5.68
CA GLY A 416 -0.50 11.17 6.45
C GLY A 416 -0.57 9.79 5.78
N TYR A 417 0.01 9.66 4.57
CA TYR A 417 -0.05 8.44 3.77
C TYR A 417 0.99 7.40 4.21
N PHE A 418 2.24 7.81 4.43
CA PHE A 418 3.37 6.89 4.65
C PHE A 418 3.19 5.87 5.78
N PRO A 419 2.57 6.21 6.94
CA PRO A 419 2.40 5.25 8.03
C PRO A 419 1.67 3.97 7.61
N THR A 420 0.81 4.04 6.60
CA THR A 420 0.05 2.87 6.09
C THR A 420 0.96 1.75 5.57
N TYR A 421 2.14 2.08 5.01
CA TYR A 421 3.13 1.08 4.59
C TYR A 421 3.65 0.24 5.76
N THR A 422 3.94 0.88 6.89
CA THR A 422 4.39 0.17 8.08
C THR A 422 3.25 -0.65 8.68
N LEU A 423 2.03 -0.11 8.74
CA LEU A 423 0.86 -0.88 9.20
C LEU A 423 0.69 -2.18 8.39
N GLY A 424 0.93 -2.15 7.09
CA GLY A 424 0.95 -3.34 6.25
C GLY A 424 1.94 -4.41 6.72
N ASN A 425 3.20 -4.05 6.99
CA ASN A 425 4.18 -5.01 7.53
C ASN A 425 3.71 -5.63 8.87
N LEU A 426 3.05 -4.84 9.73
CA LEU A 426 2.53 -5.35 11.00
C LEU A 426 1.38 -6.33 10.78
N VAL A 427 0.41 -5.97 9.93
CA VAL A 427 -0.72 -6.84 9.58
C VAL A 427 -0.23 -8.14 8.94
N ALA A 428 0.80 -8.08 8.08
CA ALA A 428 1.40 -9.28 7.48
C ALA A 428 2.00 -10.22 8.53
N ALA A 429 2.78 -9.70 9.48
CA ALA A 429 3.32 -10.52 10.56
C ALA A 429 2.23 -11.02 11.52
N GLN A 430 1.22 -10.21 11.85
CA GLN A 430 0.07 -10.65 12.64
C GLN A 430 -0.64 -11.82 11.96
N MET A 431 -0.91 -11.72 10.65
CA MET A 431 -1.48 -12.82 9.87
C MET A 431 -0.63 -14.08 9.95
N LYS A 432 0.71 -13.99 9.78
CA LYS A 432 1.61 -15.14 9.93
C LYS A 432 1.38 -15.86 11.26
N TYR A 433 1.50 -15.16 12.38
CA TYR A 433 1.49 -15.80 13.70
C TYR A 433 0.10 -16.25 14.16
N HIS A 434 -0.97 -15.58 13.71
CA HIS A 434 -2.33 -16.10 13.94
C HIS A 434 -2.64 -17.29 13.04
N MET A 435 -2.20 -17.28 11.79
CA MET A 435 -2.36 -18.40 10.87
C MET A 435 -1.58 -19.64 11.34
N GLU A 436 -0.40 -19.48 11.94
CA GLU A 436 0.39 -20.58 12.52
C GLU A 436 -0.31 -21.32 13.68
N LYS A 437 -1.36 -20.73 14.27
CA LYS A 437 -2.21 -21.43 15.27
C LYS A 437 -3.20 -22.39 14.62
N ASP A 438 -3.59 -22.13 13.38
CA ASP A 438 -4.61 -22.87 12.65
C ASP A 438 -3.99 -23.82 11.61
N LEU A 439 -2.83 -23.46 11.03
CA LEU A 439 -2.18 -24.14 9.91
C LEU A 439 -0.65 -24.16 10.08
N ASN A 440 0.00 -25.23 9.62
CA ASN A 440 1.47 -25.26 9.51
C ASN A 440 1.94 -24.48 8.28
N VAL A 441 2.09 -23.16 8.42
CA VAL A 441 2.39 -22.24 7.29
C VAL A 441 3.61 -22.67 6.48
N LYS A 442 4.70 -23.07 7.15
CA LYS A 442 5.95 -23.51 6.48
C LYS A 442 5.72 -24.72 5.59
N GLU A 443 5.04 -25.74 6.12
CA GLU A 443 4.70 -26.95 5.36
C GLU A 443 3.81 -26.62 4.16
N LYS A 444 2.80 -25.77 4.34
CA LYS A 444 1.90 -25.37 3.25
C LYS A 444 2.62 -24.62 2.13
N ILE A 445 3.62 -23.80 2.47
CA ILE A 445 4.47 -23.14 1.47
C ILE A 445 5.34 -24.18 0.76
N ALA A 446 6.03 -25.04 1.51
CA ALA A 446 6.93 -26.05 0.94
C ALA A 446 6.22 -27.07 0.03
N SER A 447 4.97 -27.41 0.32
CA SER A 447 4.16 -28.32 -0.49
C SER A 447 3.41 -27.65 -1.65
N GLY A 448 3.46 -26.31 -1.76
CA GLY A 448 2.69 -25.55 -2.75
C GLY A 448 1.18 -25.48 -2.46
N SER A 449 0.75 -25.75 -1.24
CA SER A 449 -0.66 -25.67 -0.78
C SER A 449 -1.15 -24.22 -0.59
N PHE A 450 -0.86 -23.31 -1.52
CA PHE A 450 -1.16 -21.88 -1.40
C PHE A 450 -2.66 -21.57 -1.29
N ASN A 451 -3.52 -22.43 -1.83
CA ASN A 451 -4.97 -22.29 -1.71
C ASN A 451 -5.44 -22.36 -0.24
N GLU A 452 -4.76 -23.13 0.61
CA GLU A 452 -5.12 -23.19 2.04
C GLU A 452 -4.78 -21.89 2.76
N LEU A 453 -3.63 -21.27 2.43
CA LEU A 453 -3.23 -19.96 2.95
C LEU A 453 -4.21 -18.86 2.50
N LYS A 454 -4.55 -18.87 1.21
CA LYS A 454 -5.54 -17.96 0.61
C LYS A 454 -6.92 -18.10 1.23
N GLU A 455 -7.38 -19.32 1.46
CA GLU A 455 -8.69 -19.56 2.08
C GLU A 455 -8.72 -19.07 3.53
N TRP A 456 -7.63 -19.25 4.28
CA TRP A 456 -7.53 -18.67 5.62
C TRP A 456 -7.63 -17.14 5.58
N GLN A 457 -6.90 -16.47 4.68
CA GLN A 457 -6.99 -15.02 4.50
C GLN A 457 -8.40 -14.60 4.06
N ARG A 458 -9.06 -15.40 3.20
CA ARG A 458 -10.45 -15.16 2.77
C ARG A 458 -11.36 -15.07 3.98
N VAL A 459 -11.36 -16.12 4.79
CA VAL A 459 -12.28 -16.25 5.92
C VAL A 459 -12.01 -15.19 6.98
N LYS A 460 -10.74 -14.87 7.25
CA LYS A 460 -10.37 -13.93 8.32
C LYS A 460 -10.52 -12.46 7.91
N ILE A 461 -10.16 -12.12 6.67
CA ILE A 461 -10.02 -10.73 6.22
C ILE A 461 -10.82 -10.48 4.93
N HIS A 462 -10.53 -11.20 3.84
CA HIS A 462 -10.94 -10.74 2.50
C HIS A 462 -12.45 -10.74 2.31
N TYR A 463 -13.14 -11.76 2.85
CA TYR A 463 -14.57 -11.98 2.65
C TYR A 463 -15.42 -10.76 3.01
N TYR A 464 -14.99 -9.96 3.99
CA TYR A 464 -15.75 -8.84 4.52
C TYR A 464 -15.65 -7.57 3.68
N GLY A 465 -14.69 -7.48 2.75
CA GLY A 465 -14.42 -6.22 2.02
C GLY A 465 -14.30 -5.04 2.99
N SER A 466 -15.05 -3.97 2.70
CA SER A 466 -15.12 -2.77 3.54
C SER A 466 -16.31 -2.77 4.52
N THR A 467 -16.77 -3.94 4.98
CA THR A 467 -17.92 -4.01 5.92
C THR A 467 -17.59 -3.36 7.27
N TYR A 468 -16.40 -3.63 7.81
CA TYR A 468 -15.96 -3.12 9.12
C TYR A 468 -14.84 -2.08 8.96
N PRO A 469 -14.65 -1.13 9.91
CA PRO A 469 -13.43 -0.32 9.97
C PRO A 469 -12.17 -1.17 10.14
N PRO A 470 -10.99 -0.68 9.71
CA PRO A 470 -9.75 -1.46 9.76
C PRO A 470 -9.44 -2.06 11.14
N LYS A 471 -9.46 -1.23 12.20
CA LYS A 471 -9.22 -1.68 13.58
C LYS A 471 -10.25 -2.71 14.06
N GLU A 472 -11.52 -2.55 13.68
CA GLU A 472 -12.56 -3.51 14.04
C GLU A 472 -12.42 -4.83 13.27
N LEU A 473 -12.07 -4.77 11.98
CA LEU A 473 -11.78 -5.95 11.19
C LEU A 473 -10.63 -6.75 11.82
N LEU A 474 -9.53 -6.09 12.20
CA LEU A 474 -8.41 -6.74 12.89
C LEU A 474 -8.82 -7.32 14.24
N LYS A 475 -9.59 -6.58 15.06
CA LYS A 475 -10.11 -7.10 16.33
C LYS A 475 -10.97 -8.35 16.14
N ARG A 476 -11.83 -8.37 15.12
CA ARG A 476 -12.69 -9.53 14.82
C ARG A 476 -11.87 -10.72 14.32
N ALA A 477 -10.84 -10.47 13.51
CA ALA A 477 -10.01 -11.51 12.93
C ALA A 477 -9.02 -12.11 13.95
N PHE A 478 -8.41 -11.27 14.79
CA PHE A 478 -7.23 -11.59 15.59
C PHE A 478 -7.38 -11.31 17.10
N GLY A 479 -8.44 -10.63 17.52
CA GLY A 479 -8.66 -10.23 18.93
C GLY A 479 -7.90 -8.96 19.34
N GLU A 480 -7.24 -8.29 18.40
CA GLU A 480 -6.33 -7.16 18.63
C GLU A 480 -6.29 -6.21 17.41
N GLU A 481 -5.74 -5.01 17.58
CA GLU A 481 -5.57 -4.03 16.49
C GLU A 481 -4.19 -4.19 15.81
N TYR A 482 -3.47 -3.09 15.55
CA TYR A 482 -2.10 -3.12 15.05
C TYR A 482 -1.12 -3.40 16.17
N VAL A 483 -0.37 -4.51 16.07
CA VAL A 483 0.58 -4.94 17.13
C VAL A 483 2.00 -5.08 16.55
N PRO A 484 2.94 -4.17 16.89
CA PRO A 484 4.28 -4.16 16.31
C PRO A 484 5.16 -5.35 16.72
N ASP A 485 4.88 -5.98 17.86
CA ASP A 485 5.67 -7.08 18.40
C ASP A 485 5.78 -8.29 17.47
N TYR A 486 4.73 -8.57 16.68
CA TYR A 486 4.75 -9.66 15.71
C TYR A 486 5.78 -9.43 14.60
N TRP A 487 5.88 -8.20 14.09
CA TRP A 487 6.89 -7.87 13.08
C TRP A 487 8.31 -8.00 13.65
N LEU A 488 8.52 -7.48 14.85
CA LEU A 488 9.82 -7.59 15.54
C LEU A 488 10.19 -9.06 15.81
N ARG A 489 9.22 -9.88 16.22
CA ARG A 489 9.40 -11.32 16.40
C ARG A 489 9.78 -12.00 15.08
N TYR A 490 9.09 -11.68 14.00
CA TYR A 490 9.37 -12.22 12.66
C TYR A 490 10.80 -11.92 12.23
N LEU A 491 11.25 -10.68 12.37
CA LEU A 491 12.61 -10.30 12.01
C LEU A 491 13.65 -10.97 12.89
N ARG A 492 13.41 -11.11 14.20
CA ARG A 492 14.32 -11.84 15.11
C ARG A 492 14.44 -13.31 14.71
N GLU A 493 13.31 -13.98 14.48
CA GLU A 493 13.27 -15.39 14.06
C GLU A 493 13.96 -15.61 12.70
N LYS A 494 13.81 -14.67 11.76
CA LYS A 494 14.39 -14.80 10.42
C LYS A 494 15.88 -14.43 10.39
N TYR A 495 16.24 -13.31 11.01
CA TYR A 495 17.57 -12.71 10.84
C TYR A 495 18.54 -12.97 11.99
N LEU A 496 18.06 -13.29 13.19
CA LEU A 496 18.93 -13.50 14.37
C LEU A 496 18.90 -14.94 14.92
N SER A 497 17.93 -15.77 14.55
CA SER A 497 17.96 -17.19 14.92
C SER A 497 18.96 -17.97 14.06
N THR A 498 19.70 -18.86 14.72
CA THR A 498 20.68 -19.79 14.14
C THR A 498 20.04 -20.99 13.49
#